data_AF-B6AX35-F1
#
_entry.id   AF-B6AX35-F1
#
_cell.length_a   1.000
_cell.length_b   1.000
_cell.length_c   1.000
_cell.angle_alpha   90.00
_cell.angle_beta   90.00
_cell.angle_gamma   90.00
#
_symmetry.space_group_name_H-M   'P 1'
#
loop_
_entity.id
_entity.type
_entity.pdbx_description
1 polymer ?
#
loop_
_entity_poly.entity_id
_entity_poly.type
_entity_poly.pdbx_seq_one_letter_code
_entity_poly.pdbx_strand_id
1 'polypeptide(L)'
;MFENGRLEAVSARYSWNTPHRFSGAMMLNAPRHSDHHTHPSRSYPSLELLEEEMPMLPYSLPMMAVIALMPPLWRRVMDSRVETWENRA
;
A
#
# COMPACT_ATOMS: atom_id res chain seq x y z
N MET A 1 11.79 11.05 9.86
CA MET A 1 12.36 11.39 11.19
C MET A 1 12.57 12.90 11.21
N PHE A 2 12.06 13.59 12.22
CA PHE A 2 12.23 15.04 12.35
C PHE A 2 13.66 15.38 12.79
N GLU A 3 14.12 16.61 12.51
CA GLU A 3 15.45 17.10 12.89
C GLU A 3 15.73 17.00 14.41
N ASN A 4 14.67 17.00 15.23
CA ASN A 4 14.73 16.85 16.68
C ASN A 4 14.83 15.38 17.16
N GLY A 5 15.00 14.43 16.26
CA GLY A 5 15.13 13.00 16.58
C GLY A 5 13.82 12.26 16.81
N ARG A 6 12.66 12.93 16.72
CA ARG A 6 11.35 12.24 16.81
C ARG A 6 11.03 11.49 15.52
N LEU A 7 10.48 10.29 15.67
CA LEU A 7 9.88 9.56 14.56
C LEU A 7 8.62 10.28 14.07
N GLU A 8 8.40 10.23 12.77
CA GLU A 8 7.17 10.71 12.16
C GLU A 8 6.00 9.78 12.50
N ALA A 9 4.79 10.34 12.54
CA ALA A 9 3.59 9.54 12.69
C ALA A 9 3.39 8.65 11.45
N VAL A 10 2.81 7.47 11.65
CA VAL A 10 2.42 6.59 10.55
C VAL A 10 1.39 7.32 9.69
N SER A 11 1.70 7.46 8.41
CA SER A 11 0.84 8.07 7.39
C SER A 11 0.41 7.03 6.36
N ALA A 12 -0.72 7.30 5.71
CA ALA A 12 -1.31 6.50 4.64
C ALA A 12 -0.36 6.28 3.44
N ARG A 13 0.69 7.10 3.30
CA ARG A 13 1.69 6.98 2.24
C ARG A 13 2.70 5.85 2.41
N TYR A 14 2.87 5.29 3.61
CA TYR A 14 3.95 4.31 3.90
C TYR A 14 3.53 2.86 3.63
N SER A 15 2.37 2.64 3.02
CA SER A 15 1.77 1.32 2.87
C SER A 15 1.12 1.19 1.50
N TRP A 16 1.42 0.10 0.79
CA TRP A 16 0.84 -0.17 -0.52
C TRP A 16 -0.51 -0.88 -0.40
N ASN A 17 -1.45 -0.54 -1.28
CA ASN A 17 -2.83 -1.00 -1.23
C ASN A 17 -3.23 -1.72 -2.52
N THR A 18 -4.35 -2.46 -2.51
CA THR A 18 -4.92 -3.04 -3.74
C THR A 18 -6.41 -2.72 -3.88
N PRO A 19 -6.87 -2.09 -4.99
CA PRO A 19 -8.29 -1.75 -5.21
C PRO A 19 -9.15 -2.90 -5.73
N HIS A 20 -8.58 -4.10 -5.90
CA HIS A 20 -9.16 -5.19 -6.67
C HIS A 20 -10.30 -5.88 -5.90
N ARG A 21 -11.55 -5.72 -6.37
CA ARG A 21 -12.77 -6.15 -5.65
C ARG A 21 -12.82 -7.64 -5.31
N PHE A 22 -12.49 -8.51 -6.26
CA PHE A 22 -12.61 -9.96 -6.05
C PHE A 22 -11.59 -10.48 -5.02
N SER A 23 -10.30 -10.21 -5.24
CA SER A 23 -9.26 -10.57 -4.26
C SER A 23 -9.45 -9.84 -2.94
N GLY A 24 -9.90 -8.59 -2.97
CA GLY A 24 -10.25 -7.81 -1.79
C GLY A 24 -11.36 -8.48 -0.98
N ALA A 25 -12.45 -8.92 -1.61
CA ALA A 25 -13.53 -9.63 -0.93
C ALA A 25 -13.05 -10.94 -0.30
N MET A 26 -12.24 -11.73 -1.02
CA MET A 26 -11.66 -12.98 -0.47
C MET A 26 -10.74 -12.72 0.74
N MET A 27 -10.11 -11.54 0.79
CA MET A 27 -9.21 -11.13 1.85
C MET A 27 -9.85 -10.15 2.85
N LEU A 28 -11.18 -10.02 2.85
CA LEU A 28 -11.92 -9.11 3.73
C LEU A 28 -11.40 -7.67 3.68
N ASN A 29 -11.02 -7.15 2.52
CA ASN A 29 -10.40 -5.83 2.33
C ASN A 29 -9.13 -5.58 3.17
N ALA A 30 -8.51 -6.60 3.77
CA ALA A 30 -7.22 -6.46 4.45
C ALA A 30 -6.12 -5.80 3.59
N PRO A 31 -6.10 -5.93 2.24
CA PRO A 31 -5.18 -5.18 1.38
C PRO A 31 -5.41 -3.66 1.30
N ARG A 32 -6.42 -3.08 1.98
CA ARG A 32 -6.55 -1.64 2.23
C ARG A 32 -5.63 -1.26 3.41
N HIS A 33 -4.35 -1.53 3.22
CA HIS A 33 -3.32 -1.60 4.25
C HIS A 33 -3.03 -0.25 4.91
N SER A 34 -3.01 0.83 4.13
CA SER A 34 -2.77 2.18 4.65
C SER A 34 -3.78 2.55 5.72
N ASP A 35 -5.06 2.39 5.41
CA ASP A 35 -6.14 2.75 6.31
C ASP A 35 -6.19 1.85 7.55
N HIS A 36 -5.83 0.57 7.41
CA HIS A 36 -5.71 -0.34 8.54
C HIS A 36 -4.63 0.11 9.54
N HIS A 37 -3.49 0.62 9.04
CA HIS A 37 -2.41 1.10 9.89
C HIS A 37 -2.65 2.50 10.46
N THR A 38 -3.39 3.36 9.77
CA THR A 38 -3.75 4.69 10.31
C THR A 38 -4.99 4.65 11.22
N HIS A 39 -5.90 3.69 11.01
CA HIS A 39 -7.15 3.53 11.76
C HIS A 39 -7.37 2.06 12.19
N PRO A 40 -6.55 1.51 13.10
CA PRO A 40 -6.57 0.07 13.45
C PRO A 40 -7.87 -0.42 14.08
N SER A 41 -8.71 0.48 14.63
CA SER A 41 -10.02 0.15 15.19
C SER A 41 -11.14 0.06 14.14
N ARG A 42 -10.88 0.47 12.90
CA ARG A 42 -11.87 0.43 11.81
C ARG A 42 -12.08 -1.00 11.34
N SER A 43 -13.34 -1.39 11.18
CA SER A 43 -13.67 -2.73 10.71
C SER A 43 -13.24 -2.93 9.26
N TYR A 44 -12.81 -4.15 8.93
CA TYR A 44 -12.33 -4.54 7.61
C TYR A 44 -13.23 -4.12 6.43
N PRO A 45 -14.57 -4.29 6.47
CA PRO A 45 -15.46 -3.84 5.39
C PRO A 45 -15.48 -2.31 5.20
N SER A 46 -15.20 -1.56 6.27
CA SER A 46 -15.24 -0.09 6.30
C SER A 46 -13.90 0.56 5.98
N LEU A 47 -12.82 -0.21 5.77
CA LEU A 47 -11.52 0.33 5.38
C LEU A 47 -11.65 1.15 4.09
N GLU A 48 -10.98 2.28 3.99
CA GLU A 48 -11.07 3.22 2.87
C GLU A 48 -9.85 3.11 1.94
N LEU A 49 -10.00 3.63 0.72
CA LEU A 49 -8.93 3.78 -0.25
C LEU A 49 -8.96 5.22 -0.76
N LEU A 50 -7.90 5.97 -0.46
CA LEU A 50 -7.71 7.35 -0.91
C LEU A 50 -6.57 7.36 -1.93
N GLU A 51 -6.89 7.15 -3.22
CA GLU A 51 -5.88 6.94 -4.28
C GLU A 51 -4.85 8.08 -4.42
N GLU A 52 -5.23 9.30 -4.03
CA GLU A 52 -4.35 10.47 -4.05
C GLU A 52 -3.28 10.44 -2.95
N GLU A 53 -3.59 9.80 -1.82
CA GLU A 53 -2.76 9.78 -0.60
C GLU A 53 -2.09 8.42 -0.35
N MET A 54 -2.60 7.36 -0.99
CA MET A 54 -2.23 5.97 -0.75
C MET A 54 -1.56 5.33 -1.97
N PRO A 55 -0.35 4.76 -1.84
CA PRO A 55 0.24 4.01 -2.92
C PRO A 55 -0.57 2.76 -3.26
N MET A 56 -0.75 2.50 -4.55
CA MET A 56 -1.54 1.41 -5.10
C MET A 56 -0.69 0.46 -5.91
N LEU A 57 -0.80 -0.84 -5.62
CA LEU A 57 -0.20 -1.87 -6.45
C LEU A 57 -0.93 -1.96 -7.80
N PRO A 58 -0.18 -2.18 -8.90
CA PRO A 58 -0.76 -2.22 -10.24
C PRO A 58 -1.59 -3.48 -10.52
N TYR A 59 -1.43 -4.53 -9.71
CA TYR A 59 -2.16 -5.78 -9.82
C TYR A 59 -2.69 -6.22 -8.44
N SER A 60 -3.55 -7.24 -8.44
CA SER A 60 -4.10 -7.80 -7.21
C SER A 60 -2.99 -8.34 -6.30
N LEU A 61 -3.25 -8.39 -4.99
CA LEU A 61 -2.25 -8.84 -4.02
C LEU A 61 -1.69 -10.25 -4.33
N PRO A 62 -2.50 -11.25 -4.74
CA PRO A 62 -1.97 -12.55 -5.16
C PRO A 62 -1.05 -12.46 -6.39
N MET A 63 -1.38 -11.61 -7.37
CA MET A 63 -0.54 -11.43 -8.56
C MET A 63 0.79 -10.77 -8.20
N MET A 64 0.74 -9.72 -7.37
CA MET A 64 1.96 -9.06 -6.89
C MET A 64 2.82 -9.98 -6.03
N ALA A 65 2.20 -10.86 -5.23
CA ALA A 65 2.92 -11.87 -4.47
C ALA A 65 3.69 -12.84 -5.38
N VAL A 66 3.09 -13.29 -6.49
CA VAL A 66 3.79 -14.11 -7.50
C VAL A 66 4.92 -13.32 -8.18
N ILE A 67 4.68 -12.06 -8.56
CA ILE A 67 5.69 -11.20 -9.17
C ILE A 67 6.88 -10.98 -8.22
N ALA A 68 6.64 -10.85 -6.92
CA ALA A 68 7.68 -10.66 -5.91
C ALA A 68 8.65 -11.84 -5.82
N LEU A 69 8.25 -13.04 -6.26
CA LEU A 69 9.13 -14.21 -6.35
C LEU A 69 10.14 -14.12 -7.51
N MET A 70 10.00 -13.12 -8.39
CA MET A 70 10.88 -12.87 -9.54
C MET A 70 11.51 -11.48 -9.42
N PRO A 71 12.66 -11.31 -8.71
CA PRO A 71 13.28 -10.02 -8.45
C PRO A 71 13.46 -9.07 -9.66
N PRO A 72 13.90 -9.51 -10.86
CA PRO A 72 14.02 -8.60 -12.00
C PRO A 72 12.65 -8.10 -12.48
N LEU A 73 11.60 -8.92 -12.39
CA LEU A 73 10.24 -8.51 -12.73
C LEU A 73 9.66 -7.57 -11.68
N TRP A 74 9.87 -7.87 -10.40
CA TRP A 74 9.48 -6.98 -9.29
C TRP A 74 10.06 -5.58 -9.46
N ARG A 75 11.38 -5.47 -9.65
CA ARG A 75 12.06 -4.18 -9.86
C ARG A 75 11.51 -3.43 -11.07
N ARG A 76 11.31 -4.11 -12.20
CA ARG A 76 10.70 -3.53 -13.40
C ARG A 76 9.30 -2.94 -13.13
N VAL A 77 8.53 -3.57 -12.25
CA VAL A 77 7.17 -3.11 -11.91
C VAL A 77 7.20 -2.03 -10.82
N MET A 78 8.04 -2.15 -9.79
CA MET A 78 7.93 -1.34 -8.58
C MET A 78 8.87 -0.13 -8.53
N ASP A 79 10.07 -0.19 -9.13
CA ASP A 79 11.10 0.84 -8.91
C ASP A 79 10.60 2.25 -9.32
N SER A 80 10.07 2.40 -10.53
CA SER A 80 9.51 3.69 -10.98
C SER A 80 8.32 4.18 -10.14
N ARG A 81 7.56 3.25 -9.53
CA ARG A 81 6.41 3.59 -8.70
C ARG A 81 6.85 4.06 -7.31
N VAL A 82 7.87 3.43 -6.76
CA VAL A 82 8.50 3.86 -5.50
C VAL A 82 9.11 5.26 -5.69
N GLU A 83 9.89 5.46 -6.74
CA GLU A 83 10.48 6.77 -7.07
C GLU A 83 9.41 7.86 -7.19
N THR A 84 8.28 7.56 -7.84
CA THR A 84 7.16 8.50 -7.94
C THR A 84 6.60 8.90 -6.56
N TRP A 85 6.51 7.95 -5.61
CA TRP A 85 5.94 8.20 -4.28
C TRP A 85 6.95 8.82 -3.29
N GLU A 86 8.23 8.54 -3.46
CA GLU A 86 9.32 9.22 -2.73
C GLU A 86 9.40 10.69 -3.14
N ASN A 87 9.32 10.99 -4.45
CA ASN A 87 9.37 12.37 -4.97
C ASN A 87 8.10 13.20 -4.70
N ARG A 88 7.01 12.58 -4.22
CA ARG A 88 5.81 13.28 -3.74
C ARG A 88 5.95 13.75 -2.28
N ALA A 89 7.02 13.38 -1.58
CA ALA A 89 7.28 13.78 -0.18
C ALA A 89 7.85 15.19 -0.06
#